data_AF-A0A8T3AE81-F1
#
_entry.id   AF-A0A8T3AE81-F1
#
_cell.length_a   1.000
_cell.length_b   1.000
_cell.length_c   1.000
_cell.angle_alpha   90.00
_cell.angle_beta   90.00
_cell.angle_gamma   90.00
#
_symmetry.space_group_name_H-M   'P 1'
#
loop_
_entity.id
_entity.type
_entity.pdbx_description
1 polymer ?
#
loop_
_entity_poly.entity_id
_entity_poly.type
_entity_poly.pdbx_seq_one_letter_code
_entity_poly.pdbx_strand_id
1 'polypeptide(L)'
;MPKVKWLESKFDGNDKYHAFPLLEVLHISGLGALEDWFEAGVAAEDLYHCPKLKELPSLPSKLKSLKIGNIGWKTLNFCSISNSIPLETLEVFYCESITSLPLADEIARLAALRYLLVKKCPNLISLGRYPEVGNTNTCHVILRDLCINDPSVLLMEPLRSMTSLKRLTIMDNVELVSFPNEAKQWFLKVRYSLSELQFAFLNSLESLPSSLESLSSLQVLHILGVPMLRELPKLSRGWRLPSAQDCSYS
;
A
#
# COMPACT_ATOMS: atom_id res chain seq x y z
N MET A 1 3.87 -30.84 -0.76
CA MET A 1 2.90 -29.71 -0.81
C MET A 1 2.11 -29.70 0.49
N PRO A 2 2.04 -28.58 1.22
CA PRO A 2 1.23 -28.52 2.44
C PRO A 2 -0.24 -28.80 2.06
N LYS A 3 -0.85 -29.77 2.75
CA LYS A 3 -2.24 -30.21 2.53
C LYS A 3 -3.27 -29.44 3.35
N VAL A 4 -2.82 -28.45 4.13
CA VAL A 4 -3.67 -27.69 5.05
C VAL A 4 -4.61 -26.82 4.23
N LYS A 5 -5.88 -27.22 4.18
CA LYS A 5 -6.94 -26.49 3.50
C LYS A 5 -7.71 -25.54 4.41
N TRP A 6 -7.76 -25.88 5.70
CA TRP A 6 -8.52 -25.19 6.71
C TRP A 6 -7.64 -25.10 7.96
N LEU A 7 -7.56 -23.91 8.57
CA LEU A 7 -7.12 -23.82 9.96
C LEU A 7 -8.36 -24.02 10.84
N GLU A 8 -8.41 -25.13 11.55
CA GLU A 8 -9.48 -25.41 12.53
C GLU A 8 -9.07 -24.93 13.92
N SER A 9 -10.03 -24.36 14.65
CA SER A 9 -9.86 -23.94 16.05
C SER A 9 -10.09 -25.07 17.06
N LYS A 10 -10.42 -26.29 16.62
CA LYS A 10 -10.67 -27.45 17.48
C LYS A 10 -9.37 -28.13 17.86
N PHE A 11 -8.77 -27.67 18.96
CA PHE A 11 -7.87 -28.51 19.76
C PHE A 11 -8.68 -29.00 20.96
N ASP A 12 -8.89 -30.32 21.06
CA ASP A 12 -9.48 -31.05 22.20
C ASP A 12 -10.94 -30.77 22.60
N GLY A 13 -11.89 -30.96 21.67
CA GLY A 13 -13.26 -31.39 22.02
C GLY A 13 -14.08 -30.47 22.95
N ASN A 14 -13.64 -29.23 23.17
CA ASN A 14 -14.29 -28.28 24.06
C ASN A 14 -14.97 -27.18 23.23
N ASP A 15 -16.26 -26.96 23.44
CA ASP A 15 -17.12 -26.04 22.66
C ASP A 15 -16.82 -24.54 22.86
N LYS A 16 -15.63 -24.19 23.38
CA LYS A 16 -15.21 -22.81 23.63
C LYS A 16 -14.16 -22.37 22.61
N TYR A 17 -14.61 -21.53 21.67
CA TYR A 17 -13.83 -20.93 20.58
C TYR A 17 -12.74 -19.98 21.08
N HIS A 18 -11.61 -20.49 21.54
CA HIS A 18 -10.43 -19.67 21.83
C HIS A 18 -9.17 -20.40 21.36
N ALA A 19 -8.98 -20.49 20.04
CA ALA A 19 -7.86 -21.24 19.46
C ALA A 19 -6.50 -20.76 19.99
N PHE A 20 -6.32 -19.46 20.22
CA PHE A 20 -5.10 -18.93 20.82
C PHE A 20 -5.36 -17.61 21.58
N PRO A 21 -5.73 -17.64 22.87
CA PRO A 21 -6.14 -16.43 23.63
C PRO A 21 -5.01 -15.43 23.89
N LEU A 22 -3.74 -15.83 23.69
CA LEU A 22 -2.55 -15.01 23.89
C LEU A 22 -1.79 -14.71 22.58
N LEU A 23 -2.32 -15.09 21.42
CA LEU A 23 -1.61 -14.94 20.15
C LEU A 23 -1.66 -13.48 19.68
N GLU A 24 -0.51 -12.82 19.75
CA GLU A 24 -0.34 -11.40 19.39
C GLU A 24 0.06 -11.20 17.92
N VAL A 25 0.72 -12.19 17.32
CA VAL A 25 1.24 -12.15 15.95
C VAL A 25 1.01 -13.51 15.29
N LEU A 26 0.40 -13.50 14.12
CA LEU A 26 0.20 -14.64 13.24
C LEU A 26 0.78 -14.31 11.87
N HIS A 27 1.81 -15.06 11.49
CA HIS A 27 2.40 -15.04 10.17
C HIS A 27 1.99 -16.33 9.44
N ILE A 28 1.35 -16.19 8.28
CA ILE A 28 1.01 -17.31 7.41
C ILE A 28 1.75 -17.15 6.09
N SER A 29 2.56 -18.15 5.73
CA SER A 29 3.29 -18.16 4.47
C SER A 29 3.28 -19.53 3.81
N GLY A 30 3.14 -19.55 2.48
CA GLY A 30 3.34 -20.74 1.65
C GLY A 30 2.23 -21.79 1.75
N LEU A 31 1.08 -21.46 2.35
CA LEU A 31 -0.06 -22.38 2.44
C LEU A 31 -0.89 -22.35 1.15
N GLY A 32 -0.33 -22.93 0.08
CA GLY A 32 -0.94 -22.94 -1.25
C GLY A 32 -2.30 -23.64 -1.38
N ALA A 33 -2.66 -24.47 -0.40
CA ALA A 33 -3.93 -25.16 -0.34
C ALA A 33 -4.94 -24.49 0.60
N LEU A 34 -4.54 -23.47 1.37
CA LEU A 34 -5.39 -22.80 2.35
C LEU A 34 -6.55 -22.11 1.63
N GLU A 35 -7.76 -22.60 1.87
CA GLU A 35 -8.99 -22.07 1.32
C GLU A 35 -9.69 -21.17 2.35
N ASP A 36 -9.55 -21.52 3.63
CA ASP A 36 -10.24 -20.85 4.74
C ASP A 36 -9.47 -20.99 6.08
N TRP A 37 -9.82 -20.15 7.05
CA TRP A 37 -9.27 -20.14 8.41
C TRP A 37 -10.27 -19.61 9.43
N PHE A 38 -10.14 -20.08 10.68
CA PHE A 38 -11.13 -19.87 11.74
C PHE A 38 -11.42 -18.38 12.09
N GLU A 39 -12.67 -18.07 12.46
CA GLU A 39 -13.17 -16.72 12.81
C GLU A 39 -12.64 -16.12 14.13
N ALA A 40 -11.77 -16.81 14.86
CA ALA A 40 -11.30 -16.29 16.15
C ALA A 40 -10.31 -15.16 15.88
N GLY A 41 -10.55 -14.00 16.51
CA GLY A 41 -9.83 -12.72 16.35
C GLY A 41 -8.33 -12.78 16.65
N VAL A 42 -7.62 -13.52 15.81
CA VAL A 42 -6.19 -13.71 15.84
C VAL A 42 -5.55 -12.65 14.97
N ALA A 43 -4.45 -12.12 15.48
CA ALA A 43 -3.71 -11.06 14.83
C ALA A 43 -2.87 -11.55 13.67
N ALA A 44 -3.46 -11.70 12.49
CA ALA A 44 -2.70 -11.88 11.27
C ALA A 44 -1.97 -10.59 10.90
N GLU A 45 -0.65 -10.56 11.08
CA GLU A 45 0.21 -9.45 10.64
C GLU A 45 0.69 -9.68 9.20
N ASP A 46 0.93 -10.93 8.83
CA ASP A 46 1.66 -11.29 7.62
C ASP A 46 0.95 -12.44 6.88
N LEU A 47 0.49 -12.19 5.66
CA LEU A 47 -0.16 -13.17 4.79
C LEU A 47 0.55 -13.29 3.45
N TYR A 48 1.19 -14.44 3.21
CA TYR A 48 2.08 -14.64 2.08
C TYR A 48 1.80 -15.95 1.34
N HIS A 49 1.79 -15.91 0.01
CA HIS A 49 1.71 -17.11 -0.83
C HIS A 49 0.53 -18.05 -0.48
N CYS A 50 -0.66 -17.46 -0.26
CA CYS A 50 -1.91 -18.17 0.00
C CYS A 50 -2.94 -17.89 -1.12
N PRO A 51 -2.71 -18.40 -2.35
CA PRO A 51 -3.50 -18.04 -3.53
C PRO A 51 -4.95 -18.55 -3.50
N LYS A 52 -5.27 -19.54 -2.68
CA LYS A 52 -6.63 -20.11 -2.57
C LYS A 52 -7.46 -19.50 -1.45
N LEU A 53 -6.85 -18.67 -0.61
CA LEU A 53 -7.53 -18.07 0.52
C LEU A 53 -8.62 -17.13 -0.02
N LYS A 54 -9.86 -17.35 0.41
CA LYS A 54 -11.00 -16.61 -0.15
C LYS A 54 -11.12 -15.20 0.42
N GLU A 55 -10.83 -15.04 1.70
CA GLU A 55 -11.06 -13.79 2.41
C GLU A 55 -10.07 -13.54 3.55
N LEU A 56 -9.94 -12.26 3.90
CA LEU A 56 -9.25 -11.81 5.10
C LEU A 56 -10.14 -12.11 6.32
N PRO A 57 -9.59 -12.65 7.42
CA PRO A 57 -10.34 -12.94 8.62
C PRO A 57 -10.60 -11.62 9.32
N SER A 58 -11.30 -11.70 10.45
CA SER A 58 -11.48 -10.53 11.28
C SER A 58 -10.15 -9.97 11.77
N LEU A 59 -9.87 -8.72 11.39
CA LEU A 59 -8.71 -8.02 11.91
C LEU A 59 -8.87 -7.85 13.43
N PRO A 60 -7.86 -8.19 14.24
CA PRO A 60 -7.95 -8.00 15.67
C PRO A 60 -7.97 -6.50 15.98
N SER A 61 -8.51 -6.15 17.15
CA SER A 61 -8.60 -4.77 17.61
C SER A 61 -7.26 -4.10 17.97
N LYS A 62 -6.14 -4.81 17.84
CA LYS A 62 -4.78 -4.30 18.12
C LYS A 62 -3.85 -4.32 16.91
N LEU A 63 -4.30 -4.76 15.73
CA LEU A 63 -3.42 -4.87 14.56
C LEU A 63 -2.98 -3.51 14.05
N LYS A 64 -1.68 -3.24 14.11
CA LYS A 64 -1.10 -1.99 13.60
C LYS A 64 -0.49 -2.15 12.21
N SER A 65 -0.07 -3.35 11.84
CA SER A 65 0.61 -3.65 10.59
C SER A 65 -0.04 -4.85 9.91
N LEU A 66 -0.32 -4.74 8.62
CA LEU A 66 -0.83 -5.82 7.79
C LEU A 66 -0.04 -5.89 6.49
N LYS A 67 0.56 -7.04 6.22
CA LYS A 67 1.29 -7.35 5.00
C LYS A 67 0.61 -8.47 4.23
N ILE A 68 0.36 -8.23 2.95
CA ILE A 68 -0.37 -9.12 2.05
C ILE A 68 0.51 -9.33 0.81
N GLY A 69 1.00 -10.55 0.64
CA GLY A 69 1.91 -10.96 -0.42
C GLY A 69 1.37 -12.13 -1.23
N ASN A 70 1.25 -11.99 -2.55
CA ASN A 70 0.91 -13.12 -3.44
C ASN A 70 -0.34 -13.90 -2.98
N ILE A 71 -1.45 -13.16 -2.82
CA ILE A 71 -2.77 -13.69 -2.48
C ILE A 71 -3.67 -13.67 -3.71
N GLY A 72 -4.60 -14.63 -3.80
CA GLY A 72 -5.56 -14.75 -4.91
C GLY A 72 -6.81 -13.87 -4.78
N TRP A 73 -6.80 -12.87 -3.90
CA TRP A 73 -7.95 -11.99 -3.69
C TRP A 73 -8.15 -11.05 -4.86
N LYS A 74 -9.41 -10.86 -5.24
CA LYS A 74 -9.82 -9.80 -6.17
C LYS A 74 -10.00 -8.46 -5.47
N THR A 75 -10.56 -8.49 -4.27
CA THR A 75 -10.73 -7.31 -3.42
C THR A 75 -10.29 -7.65 -2.01
N LEU A 76 -9.60 -6.70 -1.37
CA LEU A 76 -9.38 -6.76 0.07
C LEU A 76 -10.68 -6.39 0.78
N ASN A 77 -11.02 -7.08 1.87
CA ASN A 77 -12.16 -6.74 2.71
C ASN A 77 -11.72 -6.73 4.18
N PHE A 78 -11.96 -5.62 4.88
CA PHE A 78 -11.67 -5.52 6.30
C PHE A 78 -12.88 -6.05 7.08
N CYS A 79 -12.91 -7.36 7.33
CA CYS A 79 -13.95 -8.06 8.10
C CYS A 79 -13.91 -7.73 9.60
N SER A 80 -13.97 -6.45 9.99
CA SER A 80 -13.99 -6.05 11.40
C SER A 80 -15.37 -5.52 11.81
N ILE A 81 -15.85 -5.95 12.98
CA ILE A 81 -17.10 -5.45 13.60
C ILE A 81 -16.84 -4.08 14.27
N SER A 82 -15.56 -3.69 14.42
CA SER A 82 -15.17 -2.43 15.04
C SER A 82 -15.39 -1.24 14.10
N ASN A 83 -15.90 -0.14 14.66
CA ASN A 83 -16.03 1.16 13.99
C ASN A 83 -14.67 1.83 13.70
N SER A 84 -13.56 1.28 14.22
CA SER A 84 -12.21 1.76 13.95
C SER A 84 -11.26 0.58 13.76
N ILE A 85 -10.39 0.70 12.76
CA ILE A 85 -9.32 -0.22 12.44
C ILE A 85 -8.02 0.50 12.83
N PRO A 86 -7.27 0.02 13.84
CA PRO A 86 -6.06 0.69 14.35
C PRO A 86 -4.83 0.49 13.43
N LEU A 87 -5.05 0.15 12.17
CA LEU A 87 -4.02 -0.15 11.20
C LEU A 87 -3.25 1.12 10.85
N GLU A 88 -1.96 1.12 11.16
CA GLU A 88 -1.02 2.21 10.88
C GLU A 88 -0.25 1.95 9.57
N THR A 89 -0.06 0.67 9.22
CA THR A 89 0.74 0.21 8.07
C THR A 89 -0.03 -0.84 7.26
N LEU A 90 -0.16 -0.61 5.95
CA LEU A 90 -0.69 -1.59 5.01
C LEU A 90 0.32 -1.81 3.87
N GLU A 91 0.75 -3.06 3.69
CA GLU A 91 1.63 -3.47 2.59
C GLU A 91 0.91 -4.50 1.73
N VAL A 92 0.74 -4.21 0.44
CA VAL A 92 0.14 -5.14 -0.53
C VAL A 92 1.12 -5.33 -1.66
N PHE A 93 1.53 -6.58 -1.91
CA PHE A 93 2.52 -6.85 -2.92
C PHE A 93 2.44 -8.18 -3.64
N TYR A 94 2.90 -8.20 -4.89
CA TYR A 94 2.89 -9.39 -5.76
C TYR A 94 1.48 -10.02 -5.88
N CYS A 95 0.42 -9.22 -5.72
CA CYS A 95 -0.96 -9.70 -5.84
C CYS A 95 -1.46 -9.49 -7.26
N GLU A 96 -1.40 -10.54 -8.08
CA GLU A 96 -1.82 -10.47 -9.49
C GLU A 96 -3.34 -10.42 -9.66
N SER A 97 -4.10 -11.01 -8.74
CA SER A 97 -5.57 -11.07 -8.85
C SER A 97 -6.27 -9.81 -8.34
N ILE A 98 -5.58 -8.94 -7.61
CA ILE A 98 -6.21 -7.83 -6.91
C ILE A 98 -6.57 -6.71 -7.87
N THR A 99 -7.85 -6.33 -7.86
CA THR A 99 -8.40 -5.25 -8.69
C THR A 99 -8.80 -4.03 -7.87
N SER A 100 -9.10 -4.21 -6.58
CA SER A 100 -9.51 -3.13 -5.69
C SER A 100 -9.02 -3.28 -4.26
N LEU A 101 -8.68 -2.15 -3.64
CA LEU A 101 -8.46 -2.02 -2.19
C LEU A 101 -9.55 -1.08 -1.62
N PRO A 102 -10.16 -1.34 -0.46
CA PRO A 102 -11.29 -0.55 0.04
C PRO A 102 -10.86 0.68 0.85
N LEU A 103 -9.76 1.37 0.49
CA LEU A 103 -9.21 2.47 1.30
C LEU A 103 -10.18 3.66 1.39
N ALA A 104 -10.84 4.02 0.28
CA ALA A 104 -11.81 5.11 0.28
C ALA A 104 -13.11 4.73 1.00
N ASP A 105 -13.52 3.45 0.90
CA ASP A 105 -14.75 2.95 1.53
C ASP A 105 -14.60 2.88 3.05
N GLU A 106 -13.37 2.62 3.51
CA GLU A 106 -13.02 2.39 4.91
C GLU A 106 -12.27 3.57 5.53
N ILE A 107 -12.32 4.74 4.88
CA ILE A 107 -11.58 5.95 5.24
C ILE A 107 -11.80 6.38 6.70
N ALA A 108 -13.05 6.30 7.18
CA ALA A 108 -13.39 6.66 8.55
C ALA A 108 -12.84 5.65 9.55
N ARG A 109 -12.76 4.37 9.14
CA ARG A 109 -12.28 3.28 9.98
C ARG A 109 -10.75 3.22 10.00
N LEU A 110 -10.09 3.56 8.91
CA LEU A 110 -8.63 3.58 8.70
C LEU A 110 -7.96 4.92 9.07
N ALA A 111 -8.53 5.69 9.99
CA ALA A 111 -7.99 7.01 10.38
C ALA A 111 -6.56 6.95 10.96
N ALA A 112 -6.12 5.77 11.44
CA ALA A 112 -4.78 5.52 11.94
C ALA A 112 -3.73 5.30 10.84
N LEU A 113 -4.13 5.01 9.59
CA LEU A 113 -3.21 4.62 8.52
C LEU A 113 -2.22 5.76 8.20
N ARG A 114 -0.92 5.45 8.26
CA ARG A 114 0.19 6.36 7.99
C ARG A 114 1.07 5.89 6.84
N TYR A 115 1.21 4.58 6.67
CA TYR A 115 2.05 3.98 5.65
C TYR A 115 1.24 3.07 4.72
N LEU A 116 1.41 3.24 3.41
CA LEU A 116 0.83 2.40 2.38
C LEU A 116 1.91 1.99 1.37
N LEU A 117 2.06 0.69 1.16
CA LEU A 117 2.84 0.14 0.06
C LEU A 117 1.96 -0.68 -0.86
N VAL A 118 2.02 -0.38 -2.16
CA VAL A 118 1.37 -1.14 -3.23
C VAL A 118 2.40 -1.48 -4.30
N LYS A 119 2.86 -2.73 -4.32
CA LYS A 119 3.97 -3.18 -5.16
C LYS A 119 3.57 -4.38 -6.02
N LYS A 120 3.84 -4.37 -7.32
CA LYS A 120 3.63 -5.49 -8.25
C LYS A 120 2.20 -6.04 -8.18
N CYS A 121 1.23 -5.13 -8.23
CA CYS A 121 -0.20 -5.41 -8.30
C CYS A 121 -0.76 -4.90 -9.64
N PRO A 122 -0.48 -5.60 -10.77
CA PRO A 122 -0.69 -5.06 -12.12
C PRO A 122 -2.16 -4.85 -12.50
N ASN A 123 -3.09 -5.61 -11.88
CA ASN A 123 -4.52 -5.52 -12.17
C ASN A 123 -5.26 -4.54 -11.24
N LEU A 124 -4.56 -3.83 -10.37
CA LEU A 124 -5.17 -2.88 -9.45
C LEU A 124 -5.69 -1.66 -10.22
N ILE A 125 -7.01 -1.46 -10.18
CA ILE A 125 -7.69 -0.36 -10.88
C ILE A 125 -8.40 0.61 -9.93
N SER A 126 -8.56 0.26 -8.65
CA SER A 126 -9.18 1.15 -7.67
C SER A 126 -8.65 1.00 -6.24
N LEU A 127 -8.67 2.10 -5.49
CA LEU A 127 -8.42 2.16 -4.03
C LEU A 127 -9.72 2.46 -3.23
N GLY A 128 -10.90 2.24 -3.83
CA GLY A 128 -12.21 2.21 -3.16
C GLY A 128 -13.37 2.22 -4.17
N ARG A 129 -14.58 2.63 -3.78
CA ARG A 129 -15.68 2.77 -4.74
C ARG A 129 -15.34 3.68 -5.92
N TYR A 130 -15.88 3.31 -7.09
CA TYR A 130 -15.81 4.10 -8.32
C TYR A 130 -16.38 5.51 -8.09
N PRO A 131 -15.77 6.55 -8.69
CA PRO A 131 -16.15 7.93 -8.50
C PRO A 131 -17.47 8.25 -9.23
N GLU A 132 -18.60 7.78 -8.69
CA GLU A 132 -19.92 8.08 -9.27
C GLU A 132 -20.92 8.77 -8.34
N VAL A 133 -20.58 9.10 -7.09
CA VAL A 133 -21.50 9.90 -6.27
C VAL A 133 -20.75 10.97 -5.49
N GLY A 134 -21.01 12.22 -5.89
CA GLY A 134 -20.53 13.40 -5.21
C GLY A 134 -20.95 13.40 -3.75
N ASN A 135 -19.95 13.33 -2.88
CA ASN A 135 -20.00 13.98 -1.58
C ASN A 135 -18.58 14.46 -1.28
N THR A 136 -18.40 15.77 -1.34
CA THR A 136 -17.19 16.48 -0.93
C THR A 136 -17.11 16.51 0.59
N ASN A 137 -16.95 15.34 1.21
CA ASN A 137 -16.47 15.29 2.59
C ASN A 137 -14.95 15.23 2.48
N THR A 138 -14.31 16.33 2.87
CA THR A 138 -12.86 16.49 2.93
C THR A 138 -12.20 15.24 3.52
N CYS A 139 -11.36 14.62 2.69
CA CYS A 139 -10.62 13.40 2.96
C CYS A 139 -9.77 13.53 4.25
N HIS A 140 -9.92 12.61 5.20
CA HIS A 140 -9.19 12.62 6.47
C HIS A 140 -8.18 11.46 6.64
N VAL A 141 -7.87 10.67 5.60
CA VAL A 141 -6.68 9.79 5.69
C VAL A 141 -5.44 10.68 5.69
N ILE A 142 -4.75 10.73 6.82
CA ILE A 142 -3.44 11.35 6.94
C ILE A 142 -2.39 10.29 6.60
N LEU A 143 -2.27 9.98 5.31
CA LEU A 143 -1.18 9.14 4.85
C LEU A 143 0.10 9.99 4.85
N ARG A 144 1.15 9.49 5.50
CA ARG A 144 2.45 10.15 5.54
C ARG A 144 3.37 9.58 4.48
N ASP A 145 3.29 8.27 4.27
CA ASP A 145 4.24 7.50 3.49
C ASP A 145 3.52 6.66 2.45
N LEU A 146 3.94 6.81 1.20
CA LEU A 146 3.41 6.05 0.08
C LEU A 146 4.55 5.44 -0.73
N CYS A 147 4.50 4.13 -0.93
CA CYS A 147 5.39 3.39 -1.82
C CYS A 147 4.59 2.69 -2.91
N ILE A 148 4.87 3.00 -4.17
CA ILE A 148 4.16 2.44 -5.34
C ILE A 148 5.13 2.07 -6.46
N ASN A 149 4.71 1.23 -7.40
CA ASN A 149 5.46 1.04 -8.65
C ASN A 149 4.91 1.89 -9.80
N ASP A 150 3.59 1.99 -9.91
CA ASP A 150 2.94 2.72 -10.99
C ASP A 150 2.37 4.05 -10.49
N PRO A 151 2.83 5.20 -11.01
CA PRO A 151 2.26 6.51 -10.72
C PRO A 151 0.75 6.64 -11.00
N SER A 152 0.16 5.77 -11.83
CA SER A 152 -1.28 5.76 -12.09
C SER A 152 -2.11 5.57 -10.81
N VAL A 153 -1.55 4.91 -9.79
CA VAL A 153 -2.17 4.72 -8.46
C VAL A 153 -2.43 6.06 -7.76
N LEU A 154 -1.63 7.11 -8.03
CA LEU A 154 -1.86 8.46 -7.50
C LEU A 154 -3.17 9.09 -8.00
N LEU A 155 -3.73 8.55 -9.08
CA LEU A 155 -4.98 9.00 -9.67
C LEU A 155 -6.19 8.26 -9.10
N MET A 156 -6.03 7.35 -8.14
CA MET A 156 -7.14 6.66 -7.50
C MET A 156 -7.55 7.38 -6.21
N GLU A 157 -8.84 7.45 -5.89
CA GLU A 157 -9.28 7.93 -4.57
C GLU A 157 -8.97 6.88 -3.49
N PRO A 158 -8.44 7.27 -2.31
CA PRO A 158 -8.35 8.64 -1.79
C PRO A 158 -7.06 9.40 -2.14
N LEU A 159 -6.09 8.78 -2.82
CA LEU A 159 -4.79 9.39 -3.12
C LEU A 159 -4.92 10.60 -4.06
N ARG A 160 -5.87 10.57 -4.99
CA ARG A 160 -6.14 11.66 -5.94
C ARG A 160 -6.48 12.97 -5.24
N SER A 161 -7.21 12.93 -4.13
CA SER A 161 -7.65 14.11 -3.37
C SER A 161 -6.70 14.52 -2.23
N MET A 162 -5.62 13.77 -2.01
CA MET A 162 -4.71 13.96 -0.89
C MET A 162 -3.77 15.18 -1.07
N THR A 163 -3.51 15.89 0.03
CA THR A 163 -2.64 17.08 0.06
C THR A 163 -1.55 17.04 1.13
N SER A 164 -1.52 16.02 2.00
CA SER A 164 -0.71 15.98 3.22
C SER A 164 0.47 14.99 3.21
N LEU A 165 0.72 14.30 2.09
CA LEU A 165 1.76 13.27 2.00
C LEU A 165 3.16 13.85 2.30
N LYS A 166 3.95 13.12 3.09
CA LYS A 166 5.33 13.51 3.47
C LYS A 166 6.39 12.84 2.64
N ARG A 167 6.25 11.54 2.39
CA ARG A 167 7.21 10.76 1.61
C ARG A 167 6.53 9.98 0.51
N LEU A 168 7.07 10.08 -0.70
CA LEU A 168 6.65 9.31 -1.85
C LEU A 168 7.84 8.53 -2.43
N THR A 169 7.67 7.23 -2.57
CA THR A 169 8.61 6.35 -3.26
C THR A 169 7.92 5.73 -4.47
N ILE A 170 8.50 5.92 -5.65
CA ILE A 170 8.11 5.24 -6.89
C ILE A 170 9.28 4.37 -7.31
N MET A 171 9.09 3.05 -7.29
CA MET A 171 10.19 2.12 -7.54
C MET A 171 9.83 0.91 -8.39
N ASP A 172 10.83 0.14 -8.83
CA ASP A 172 10.68 -1.18 -9.46
C ASP A 172 9.69 -1.23 -10.63
N ASN A 173 9.69 -0.19 -11.47
CA ASN A 173 8.87 -0.12 -12.67
C ASN A 173 9.74 -0.09 -13.92
N VAL A 174 9.72 -1.21 -14.65
CA VAL A 174 10.53 -1.39 -15.85
C VAL A 174 9.84 -0.88 -17.12
N GLU A 175 8.55 -0.57 -17.05
CA GLU A 175 7.72 -0.19 -18.21
C GLU A 175 7.41 1.32 -18.24
N LEU A 176 7.58 2.03 -17.12
CA LEU A 176 7.31 3.46 -17.03
C LEU A 176 8.31 4.27 -17.86
N VAL A 177 7.90 4.65 -19.07
CA VAL A 177 8.69 5.53 -19.97
C VAL A 177 8.54 7.00 -19.58
N SER A 178 7.32 7.41 -19.21
CA SER A 178 7.01 8.77 -18.76
C SER A 178 5.78 8.80 -17.86
N PHE A 179 5.65 9.84 -17.04
CA PHE A 179 4.48 10.00 -16.17
C PHE A 179 3.21 10.33 -16.97
N PRO A 180 2.04 9.76 -16.61
CA PRO A 180 0.74 10.23 -17.10
C PRO A 180 0.55 11.72 -16.81
N ASN A 181 -0.10 12.47 -17.71
CA ASN A 181 -0.21 13.93 -17.59
C ASN A 181 -0.91 14.36 -16.28
N GLU A 182 -1.94 13.62 -15.88
CA GLU A 182 -2.69 13.80 -14.64
C GLU A 182 -1.81 13.53 -13.42
N ALA A 183 -0.93 12.53 -13.49
CA ALA A 183 0.01 12.20 -12.42
C ALA A 183 1.09 13.30 -12.28
N LYS A 184 1.46 13.97 -13.37
CA LYS A 184 2.32 15.16 -13.30
C LYS A 184 1.64 16.27 -12.50
N GLN A 185 0.35 16.53 -12.74
CA GLN A 185 -0.40 17.57 -12.02
C GLN A 185 -0.62 17.22 -10.54
N TRP A 186 -0.60 15.94 -10.18
CA TRP A 186 -0.75 15.49 -8.79
C TRP A 186 0.31 16.11 -7.85
N PHE A 187 1.56 16.27 -8.31
CA PHE A 187 2.63 16.89 -7.51
C PHE A 187 2.31 18.33 -7.05
N LEU A 188 1.50 19.08 -7.82
CA LEU A 188 1.06 20.43 -7.42
C LEU A 188 0.18 20.40 -6.15
N LYS A 189 -0.54 19.30 -5.91
CA LYS A 189 -1.44 19.14 -4.75
C LYS A 189 -0.67 18.93 -3.44
N VAL A 190 0.51 18.32 -3.52
CA VAL A 190 1.37 17.99 -2.37
C VAL A 190 2.59 18.92 -2.25
N ARG A 191 2.61 20.03 -2.99
CA ARG A 191 3.76 20.94 -3.09
C ARG A 191 4.24 21.53 -1.76
N TYR A 192 3.36 21.62 -0.76
CA TYR A 192 3.66 22.17 0.57
C TYR A 192 3.77 21.11 1.67
N SER A 193 3.62 19.83 1.33
CA SER A 193 3.62 18.74 2.29
C SER A 193 4.76 17.77 2.05
N LEU A 194 5.01 17.41 0.79
CA LEU A 194 5.99 16.41 0.38
C LEU A 194 7.40 16.89 0.71
N SER A 195 8.07 16.20 1.64
CA SER A 195 9.42 16.50 2.10
C SER A 195 10.46 15.53 1.54
N GLU A 196 10.08 14.32 1.17
CA GLU A 196 10.99 13.33 0.59
C GLU A 196 10.37 12.66 -0.63
N LEU A 197 11.15 12.55 -1.70
CA LEU A 197 10.75 11.93 -2.95
C LEU A 197 11.85 10.98 -3.42
N GLN A 198 11.46 9.77 -3.76
CA GLN A 198 12.38 8.75 -4.22
C GLN A 198 11.89 8.11 -5.52
N PHE A 199 12.79 8.05 -6.49
CA PHE A 199 12.67 7.27 -7.71
C PHE A 199 13.75 6.19 -7.71
N ALA A 200 13.37 4.91 -7.71
CA ALA A 200 14.33 3.81 -7.63
C ALA A 200 14.06 2.69 -8.64
N PHE A 201 15.07 2.23 -9.37
CA PHE A 201 14.95 1.09 -10.29
C PHE A 201 13.86 1.30 -11.36
N LEU A 202 13.87 2.47 -12.02
CA LEU A 202 12.94 2.84 -13.09
C LEU A 202 13.65 2.74 -14.44
N ASN A 203 13.71 1.52 -14.99
CA ASN A 203 14.66 1.18 -16.06
C ASN A 203 14.39 1.86 -17.40
N SER A 204 13.15 2.25 -17.67
CA SER A 204 12.74 2.84 -18.96
C SER A 204 12.40 4.33 -18.86
N LEU A 205 12.46 4.93 -17.66
CA LEU A 205 12.00 6.30 -17.46
C LEU A 205 12.95 7.30 -18.10
N GLU A 206 12.45 8.05 -19.09
CA GLU A 206 13.26 9.00 -19.85
C GLU A 206 13.27 10.41 -19.28
N SER A 207 12.18 10.80 -18.60
CA SER A 207 12.01 12.16 -18.08
C SER A 207 11.18 12.21 -16.80
N LEU A 208 11.54 13.14 -15.92
CA LEU A 208 10.78 13.47 -14.72
C LEU A 208 9.80 14.63 -14.99
N PRO A 209 8.68 14.72 -14.24
CA PRO A 209 7.72 15.80 -14.41
C PRO A 209 8.31 17.18 -14.07
N SER A 210 8.03 18.20 -14.90
CA SER A 210 8.39 19.59 -14.60
C SER A 210 7.65 20.16 -13.39
N SER A 211 6.50 19.59 -13.02
CA SER A 211 5.77 19.96 -11.81
C SER A 211 6.56 19.67 -10.53
N LEU A 212 7.61 18.85 -10.56
CA LEU A 212 8.52 18.66 -9.43
C LEU A 212 9.21 19.95 -9.00
N GLU A 213 9.39 20.92 -9.92
CA GLU A 213 9.98 22.23 -9.61
C GLU A 213 9.11 23.06 -8.65
N SER A 214 7.82 22.72 -8.53
CA SER A 214 6.88 23.40 -7.64
C SER A 214 6.96 22.91 -6.18
N LEU A 215 7.61 21.78 -5.90
CA LEU A 215 7.65 21.13 -4.59
C LEU A 215 8.47 21.94 -3.59
N SER A 216 7.82 22.93 -2.96
CA SER A 216 8.44 23.95 -2.12
C SER A 216 8.89 23.41 -0.75
N SER A 217 8.32 22.30 -0.30
CA SER A 217 8.67 21.67 0.99
C SER A 217 9.59 20.46 0.85
N LEU A 218 9.92 20.07 -0.38
CA LEU A 218 10.75 18.91 -0.62
C LEU A 218 12.18 19.22 -0.11
N GLN A 219 12.79 18.27 0.59
CA GLN A 219 14.10 18.40 1.25
C GLN A 219 15.08 17.33 0.76
N VAL A 220 14.55 16.14 0.45
CA VAL A 220 15.32 14.98 0.01
C VAL A 220 14.77 14.48 -1.32
N LEU A 221 15.66 14.34 -2.31
CA LEU A 221 15.37 13.68 -3.58
C LEU A 221 16.39 12.57 -3.82
N HIS A 222 15.90 11.34 -3.91
CA HIS A 222 16.69 10.18 -4.29
C HIS A 222 16.33 9.73 -5.70
N ILE A 223 17.34 9.54 -6.55
CA ILE A 223 17.20 8.95 -7.89
C ILE A 223 18.25 7.84 -7.97
N LEU A 224 17.79 6.59 -7.90
CA LEU A 224 18.63 5.38 -7.87
C LEU A 224 18.25 4.48 -9.04
N GLY A 225 19.22 3.98 -9.82
CA GLY A 225 18.92 2.99 -10.86
C GLY A 225 17.88 3.46 -11.88
N VAL A 226 18.03 4.68 -12.41
CA VAL A 226 17.18 5.25 -13.47
C VAL A 226 18.04 5.54 -14.71
N PRO A 227 18.49 4.50 -15.44
CA PRO A 227 19.57 4.62 -16.41
C PRO A 227 19.20 5.41 -17.68
N MET A 228 17.91 5.51 -18.02
CA MET A 228 17.44 6.18 -19.24
C MET A 228 17.07 7.66 -19.02
N LEU A 229 17.20 8.17 -17.79
CA LEU A 229 16.82 9.53 -17.46
C LEU A 229 17.74 10.53 -18.17
N ARG A 230 17.17 11.36 -19.05
CA ARG A 230 17.92 12.30 -19.88
C ARG A 230 18.26 13.59 -19.15
N GLU A 231 17.35 14.07 -18.33
CA GLU A 231 17.47 15.36 -17.65
C GLU A 231 16.92 15.29 -16.21
N LEU A 232 17.56 16.02 -15.31
CA LEU A 232 17.06 16.24 -13.96
C LEU A 232 16.17 17.50 -13.93
N PRO A 233 15.08 17.50 -13.13
CA PRO A 233 14.21 18.68 -12.99
C PRO A 233 15.00 19.84 -12.39
N LYS A 234 14.69 21.08 -12.81
CA LYS A 234 15.37 22.27 -12.28
C LYS A 234 14.75 22.67 -10.95
N LEU A 235 15.16 21.98 -9.89
CA LEU A 235 14.66 22.29 -8.56
C LEU A 235 15.26 23.62 -8.06
N SER A 236 14.43 24.44 -7.42
CA SER A 236 14.86 25.71 -6.83
C SER A 236 15.89 25.49 -5.70
N ARG A 237 16.86 26.40 -5.56
CA ARG A 237 18.14 26.22 -4.82
C ARG A 237 17.95 25.70 -3.37
N GLY A 238 18.66 24.62 -3.00
CA GLY A 238 18.74 24.14 -1.61
C GLY A 238 19.08 22.65 -1.38
N TRP A 239 19.17 21.84 -2.43
CA TRP A 239 19.23 20.38 -2.33
C TRP A 239 20.60 19.83 -1.93
N ARG A 240 20.60 18.87 -0.99
CA ARG A 240 21.68 17.90 -0.82
C ARG A 240 21.22 16.60 -1.47
N LEU A 241 21.95 16.13 -2.47
CA LEU A 241 21.85 14.74 -2.95
C LEU A 241 22.54 13.85 -1.91
N PRO A 242 21.85 12.95 -1.20
CA PRO A 242 22.54 11.98 -0.34
C PRO A 242 23.10 10.86 -1.22
N SER A 243 24.30 10.39 -0.88
CA SER A 243 24.98 9.28 -1.54
C SER A 243 24.19 7.98 -1.44
N ALA A 244 24.30 7.16 -2.48
CA ALA A 244 23.49 5.97 -2.78
C ALA A 244 23.73 4.74 -1.86
N GLN A 245 23.69 4.89 -0.53
CA GLN A 245 23.98 3.76 0.39
C GLN A 245 22.82 3.26 1.27
N ASP A 246 21.66 3.94 1.34
CA ASP A 246 20.59 3.52 2.27
C ASP A 246 19.30 3.04 1.59
N CYS A 247 19.41 2.09 0.66
CA CYS A 247 18.24 1.36 0.15
C CYS A 247 18.49 -0.15 0.20
N SER A 248 18.62 -0.68 1.41
CA SER A 248 18.51 -2.11 1.69
C SER A 248 17.27 -2.35 2.54
N TYR A 249 16.14 -2.68 1.93
CA TYR A 249 15.11 -3.47 2.61
C TYR A 249 14.51 -4.49 1.63
N SER A 250 14.73 -5.74 2.05
CA SER A 250 14.17 -7.04 1.68
C SER A 250 12.65 -7.08 1.65
#